data_AF-A0A418PZ95-F1
#
_entry.id   AF-A0A418PZ95-F1
#
_cell.length_a   1.000
_cell.length_b   1.000
_cell.length_c   1.000
_cell.angle_alpha   90.00
_cell.angle_beta   90.00
_cell.angle_gamma   90.00
#
_symmetry.space_group_name_H-M   'P 1'
#
loop_
_entity.id
_entity.type
_entity.pdbx_description
1 polymer ?
#
loop_
_entity_poly.entity_id
_entity_poly.type
_entity_poly.pdbx_seq_one_letter_code
_entity_poly.pdbx_strand_id
1 'polypeptide(L)'
;MADAPFIRPTRRGSTAGGRIRPYAETMAMVAASTLVGMLIAPRWGNSAVDLLYLPAVLAAAGFYGLAPGILAAISSALAFNFFFTEPFRTLHIDSAPDVATVIFLFLVALVTSQLAARMQAERQAARRSASRNATIAGLARQLLSCSSDEEIATVACRELRNLFDCNAVMMAGVPEPLSVAASPAHSILTPSDIGAAAWAIQSGEPTGRGARSVIVTEWVFYPVRSGTAVLGAIGLARDDGTRPVPADQLDLLGNLLDQVALALERARLESEARDFARVRESDRVRSALLSSIGQDLEPHLASLSSAAKAIQRGGSDAKPLVSAIGSEVSKLQRYLSNLLEIGPEADQVPLQSGDVTIDLFRRIVTRSGKQIRLAPKEYGVLAELAKHPGRVLTHTHLLRAVWGPAQEKQTEYLRVAVRGLRQKLETDPAHPVIIINEPTVGYRLVVPIQCP
;
A
#
# COMPACT_ATOMS: atom_id res chain seq x y z
N MET A 1 0.32 -0.05 30.45
CA MET A 1 1.46 0.38 31.27
C MET A 1 2.76 0.06 30.55
N ALA A 2 3.29 1.06 29.85
CA ALA A 2 4.71 1.25 29.51
C ALA A 2 4.76 2.52 28.65
N ASP A 3 4.73 3.68 29.31
CA ASP A 3 4.89 5.00 28.69
C ASP A 3 6.27 5.08 28.02
N ALA A 4 6.30 5.17 26.69
CA ALA A 4 7.49 5.58 25.96
C ALA A 4 7.52 7.12 25.92
N PRO A 5 8.59 7.78 26.41
CA PRO A 5 8.61 9.21 26.51
C PRO A 5 8.71 9.87 25.14
N PHE A 6 7.79 10.78 24.85
CA PHE A 6 7.85 11.72 23.73
C PHE A 6 9.17 12.52 23.80
N ILE A 7 10.11 12.20 22.91
CA ILE A 7 11.32 13.00 22.70
C ILE A 7 10.88 14.27 21.96
N ARG A 8 10.59 15.34 22.71
CA ARG A 8 10.48 16.70 22.14
C ARG A 8 11.78 17.00 21.39
N PRO A 9 11.75 17.58 20.18
CA PRO A 9 12.95 18.06 19.54
C PRO A 9 13.54 19.14 20.46
N THR A 10 14.63 18.80 21.14
CA THR A 10 15.44 19.77 21.86
C THR A 10 15.89 20.78 20.82
N ARG A 11 15.27 21.96 20.83
CA ARG A 11 15.80 23.17 20.23
C ARG A 11 17.19 23.31 20.85
N ARG A 12 18.23 22.81 20.16
CA ARG A 12 19.63 23.02 20.55
C ARG A 12 19.82 24.51 20.53
N GLY A 13 19.58 25.16 21.67
CA GLY A 13 20.09 26.49 21.93
C GLY A 13 21.59 26.35 21.70
N SER A 14 22.11 27.02 20.67
CA SER A 14 23.55 27.10 20.48
C SER A 14 24.09 27.66 21.78
N THR A 15 24.74 26.83 22.59
CA THR A 15 25.45 27.28 23.77
C THR A 15 26.36 28.42 23.35
N ALA A 16 26.44 29.49 24.13
CA ALA A 16 27.26 30.66 23.78
C ALA A 16 28.71 30.25 23.41
N GLY A 17 29.22 29.16 24.00
CA GLY A 17 30.51 28.55 23.65
C GLY A 17 30.63 28.01 22.23
N GLY A 18 29.54 27.53 21.61
CA GLY A 18 29.53 27.07 20.21
C GLY A 18 29.64 28.21 19.19
N ARG A 19 29.24 29.44 19.56
CA ARG A 19 29.40 30.62 18.70
C ARG A 19 30.77 31.28 18.83
N ILE A 20 31.42 31.20 19.99
CA ILE A 20 32.70 31.89 20.25
C ILE A 20 33.90 31.07 19.78
N ARG A 21 33.80 29.73 19.84
CA ARG A 21 34.89 28.83 19.47
C ARG A 21 35.50 29.10 18.09
N PRO A 22 34.72 29.32 17.00
CA PRO A 22 35.28 29.63 15.68
C PRO A 22 36.12 30.90 15.67
N TYR A 23 35.71 31.94 16.39
CA TYR A 23 36.44 33.20 16.44
C TYR A 23 37.74 33.09 17.25
N ALA A 24 37.73 32.33 18.35
CA ALA A 24 38.92 32.07 19.14
C ALA A 24 39.96 31.24 18.37
N GLU A 25 39.51 30.20 17.65
CA GLU A 25 40.39 29.39 16.78
C GLU A 25 40.99 30.25 15.67
N THR A 26 40.20 31.11 15.01
CA THR A 26 40.70 32.09 14.04
C THR A 26 41.78 33.01 14.62
N MET A 27 41.56 33.61 15.80
CA MET A 27 42.54 34.48 16.44
C MET A 27 43.83 33.75 16.79
N ALA A 28 43.74 32.49 17.22
CA ALA A 28 44.90 31.66 17.46
C ALA A 28 45.71 31.41 16.18
N MET A 29 45.04 31.17 15.05
CA MET A 29 45.72 30.99 13.75
C MET A 29 46.44 32.26 13.30
N VAL A 30 45.81 33.43 13.43
CA VAL A 30 46.45 34.72 13.10
C VAL A 30 47.64 34.99 14.02
N ALA A 31 47.49 34.77 15.33
CA ALA A 31 48.58 34.93 16.29
C ALA A 31 49.77 33.99 16.01
N ALA A 32 49.48 32.74 15.62
CA ALA A 32 50.51 31.79 15.21
C ALA A 32 51.25 32.25 13.95
N SER A 33 50.53 32.73 12.92
CA SER A 33 51.13 33.33 11.72
C SER A 33 52.02 34.53 12.07
N THR A 34 51.58 35.41 12.97
CA THR A 34 52.40 36.55 13.44
C THR A 34 53.66 36.11 14.18
N LEU A 35 53.56 35.14 15.08
CA LEU A 35 54.71 34.63 15.84
C LEU A 35 55.77 34.01 14.92
N VAL A 36 55.33 33.20 13.94
CA VAL A 36 56.23 32.62 12.95
C VAL A 36 56.84 33.71 12.06
N GLY A 37 56.07 34.73 11.69
CA GLY A 37 56.55 35.89 10.95
C GLY A 37 57.67 36.63 11.70
N MET A 38 57.54 36.84 13.01
CA MET A 38 58.56 37.50 13.84
C MET A 38 59.88 36.72 13.88
N LEU A 39 59.82 35.39 13.83
CA LEU A 39 61.01 34.53 13.83
C LEU A 39 61.73 34.52 12.47
N ILE A 40 61.00 34.74 11.37
CA ILE A 40 61.52 34.64 9.99
C ILE A 40 61.95 36.01 9.46
N ALA A 41 61.24 37.08 9.79
CA ALA A 41 61.47 38.44 9.30
C ALA A 41 62.93 38.92 9.43
N PRO A 42 63.66 38.68 10.54
CA PRO A 42 65.06 39.11 10.68
C PRO A 42 66.02 38.47 9.68
N ARG A 43 65.63 37.33 9.07
CA ARG A 43 66.48 36.56 8.16
C ARG A 43 66.10 36.70 6.68
N TRP A 44 64.82 36.94 6.37
CA TRP A 44 64.28 36.86 5.00
C TRP A 44 63.60 38.15 4.52
N GLY A 45 63.50 39.18 5.36
CA GLY A 45 62.84 40.45 5.04
C GLY A 45 61.32 40.42 5.20
N ASN A 46 60.70 41.60 5.27
CA ASN A 46 59.30 41.76 5.69
C ASN A 46 58.29 41.46 4.56
N SER A 47 58.66 41.63 3.29
CA SER A 47 57.74 41.42 2.14
C SER A 47 57.30 39.96 1.96
N ALA A 48 58.08 38.98 2.42
CA ALA A 48 57.72 37.57 2.33
C ALA A 48 56.74 37.14 3.43
N VAL A 49 56.59 37.93 4.50
CA VAL A 49 55.77 37.59 5.68
C VAL A 49 54.27 37.73 5.39
N ASP A 50 53.88 38.55 4.42
CA ASP A 50 52.49 38.71 3.96
C ASP A 50 51.83 37.38 3.58
N LEU A 51 52.58 36.53 2.88
CA LEU A 51 52.10 35.22 2.41
C LEU A 51 51.78 34.26 3.55
N LEU A 52 52.32 34.49 4.75
CA LEU A 52 52.11 33.64 5.93
C LEU A 52 50.73 33.84 6.58
N TYR A 53 50.08 34.98 6.31
CA TYR A 53 48.73 35.27 6.79
C TYR A 53 47.65 34.67 5.88
N LEU A 54 47.97 34.43 4.60
CA LEU A 54 47.02 33.91 3.63
C LEU A 54 46.41 32.55 4.04
N PRO A 55 47.17 31.53 4.48
CA PRO A 55 46.61 30.25 4.91
C PRO A 55 45.67 30.37 6.11
N ALA A 56 45.98 31.26 7.07
CA ALA A 56 45.15 31.50 8.25
C ALA A 56 43.80 32.10 7.85
N VAL A 57 43.81 33.10 6.95
CA VAL A 57 42.59 33.72 6.42
C VAL A 57 41.77 32.73 5.59
N LEU A 58 42.42 31.95 4.72
CA LEU A 58 41.76 30.92 3.91
C LEU A 58 41.09 29.84 4.76
N ALA A 59 41.80 29.33 5.78
CA ALA A 59 41.26 28.33 6.68
C ALA A 59 40.10 28.89 7.50
N ALA A 60 40.23 30.12 8.02
CA ALA A 60 39.18 30.77 8.78
C ALA A 60 37.89 30.95 7.95
N ALA A 61 38.03 31.45 6.72
CA ALA A 61 36.92 31.65 5.79
C ALA A 61 36.30 30.33 5.30
N GLY A 62 37.12 29.31 5.03
CA GLY A 62 36.69 28.02 4.50
C GLY A 62 35.98 27.13 5.52
N PHE A 63 36.51 27.04 6.75
CA PHE A 63 35.95 26.17 7.78
C PHE A 63 34.83 26.82 8.59
N TYR A 64 34.94 28.13 8.88
CA TYR A 64 34.03 28.80 9.80
C TYR A 64 33.13 29.86 9.14
N GLY A 65 33.32 30.15 7.85
CA GLY A 65 32.47 31.03 7.05
C GLY A 65 32.89 32.50 7.08
N LEU A 66 32.01 33.38 6.59
CA LEU A 66 32.31 34.78 6.28
C LEU A 66 32.76 35.59 7.50
N ALA A 67 32.03 35.52 8.61
CA ALA A 67 32.27 36.39 9.75
C ALA A 67 33.63 36.12 10.44
N PRO A 68 34.03 34.85 10.71
CA PRO A 68 35.39 34.55 11.17
C PRO A 68 36.45 34.84 10.10
N GLY A 69 36.18 34.64 8.81
CA GLY A 69 37.11 34.97 7.73
C GLY A 69 37.43 36.46 7.61
N ILE A 70 36.42 37.33 7.72
CA ILE A 70 36.61 38.80 7.75
C ILE A 70 37.41 39.20 8.98
N LEU A 71 37.10 38.63 10.14
CA LEU A 71 37.84 38.88 11.38
C LEU A 71 39.31 38.43 11.25
N ALA A 72 39.58 37.30 10.58
CA ALA A 72 40.93 36.85 10.25
C ALA A 72 41.67 37.85 9.35
N ALA A 73 41.01 38.35 8.31
CA ALA A 73 41.61 39.29 7.36
C ALA A 73 41.94 40.64 8.03
N ILE A 74 40.99 41.19 8.80
CA ILE A 74 41.19 42.46 9.52
C ILE A 74 42.30 42.32 10.57
N SER A 75 42.27 41.27 11.38
CA SER A 75 43.30 41.03 12.40
C SER A 75 44.67 40.75 11.80
N SER A 76 44.73 40.03 10.67
CA SER A 76 45.99 39.80 9.94
C SER A 76 46.55 41.08 9.36
N ALA A 77 45.70 41.94 8.77
CA ALA A 77 46.09 43.25 8.28
C ALA A 77 46.62 44.16 9.40
N LEU A 78 45.92 44.21 10.54
CA LEU A 78 46.34 44.98 11.70
C LEU A 78 47.65 44.46 12.31
N ALA A 79 47.78 43.13 12.44
CA ALA A 79 48.99 42.50 12.95
C ALA A 79 50.18 42.71 12.02
N PHE A 80 49.98 42.59 10.70
CA PHE A 80 51.03 42.82 9.73
C PHE A 80 51.52 44.27 9.79
N ASN A 81 50.60 45.24 9.70
CA ASN A 81 50.92 46.66 9.77
C ASN A 81 51.67 47.02 11.06
N PHE A 82 51.19 46.53 12.20
CA PHE A 82 51.76 46.87 13.49
C PHE A 82 53.19 46.31 13.70
N PHE A 83 53.49 45.12 13.18
CA PHE A 83 54.76 44.43 13.46
C PHE A 83 55.81 44.50 12.35
N PHE A 84 55.40 44.65 11.08
CA PHE A 84 56.29 44.47 9.92
C PHE A 84 56.36 45.67 8.98
N THR A 85 55.44 46.64 9.11
CA THR A 85 55.45 47.89 8.31
C THR A 85 56.15 49.02 9.09
N GLU A 86 56.98 49.81 8.39
CA GLU A 86 57.61 51.00 8.96
C GLU A 86 56.69 52.23 8.83
N PRO A 87 56.51 53.05 9.88
CA PRO A 87 57.13 52.97 11.20
C PRO A 87 56.51 51.89 12.12
N PHE A 88 57.36 51.02 12.67
CA PHE A 88 56.95 49.90 13.50
C PHE A 88 56.14 50.32 14.72
N ARG A 89 55.20 49.46 15.14
CA ARG A 89 54.31 49.66 16.30
C ARG A 89 53.37 50.86 16.18
N THR A 90 53.13 51.30 14.95
CA THR A 90 52.09 52.28 14.64
C THR A 90 51.03 51.63 13.75
N LEU A 91 49.82 52.20 13.74
CA LEU A 91 48.74 51.77 12.83
C LEU A 91 48.60 52.73 11.64
N HIS A 92 49.65 53.49 11.33
CA HIS A 92 49.64 54.42 10.21
C HIS A 92 49.99 53.67 8.92
N ILE A 93 49.13 53.82 7.91
CA ILE A 93 49.29 53.17 6.61
C ILE A 93 49.69 54.26 5.63
N ASP A 94 50.99 54.45 5.44
CA ASP A 94 51.53 55.55 4.63
C ASP A 94 51.92 55.10 3.21
N SER A 95 51.97 53.78 2.96
CA SER A 95 52.45 53.20 1.70
C SER A 95 51.33 52.53 0.89
N ALA A 96 51.33 52.75 -0.44
CA ALA A 96 50.38 52.11 -1.36
C ALA A 96 50.43 50.57 -1.37
N PRO A 97 51.61 49.91 -1.22
CA PRO A 97 51.70 48.45 -1.06
C PRO A 97 50.93 47.89 0.15
N ASP A 98 50.97 48.56 1.30
CA ASP A 98 50.31 48.07 2.51
C ASP A 98 48.78 48.09 2.37
N VAL A 99 48.24 49.16 1.77
CA VAL A 99 46.80 49.25 1.42
C VAL A 99 46.41 48.13 0.47
N ALA A 100 47.27 47.81 -0.52
CA ALA A 100 47.02 46.74 -1.48
C ALA A 100 46.97 45.36 -0.80
N THR A 101 47.82 45.09 0.20
CA THR A 101 47.81 43.83 0.97
C THR A 101 46.50 43.66 1.74
N VAL A 102 46.01 44.72 2.40
CA VAL A 102 44.73 44.66 3.14
C VAL A 102 43.56 44.38 2.19
N ILE A 103 43.51 45.07 1.05
CA ILE A 103 42.48 44.86 0.03
C ILE A 103 42.56 43.43 -0.52
N PHE A 104 43.77 42.94 -0.80
CA PHE A 104 43.98 41.58 -1.31
C PHE A 104 43.54 40.50 -0.32
N LEU A 105 43.95 40.60 0.94
CA LEU A 105 43.54 39.65 2.00
C LEU A 105 42.02 39.67 2.20
N PHE A 106 41.39 40.85 2.16
CA PHE A 106 39.94 40.97 2.24
C PHE A 106 39.24 40.32 1.03
N LEU A 107 39.74 40.54 -0.19
CA LEU A 107 39.20 39.95 -1.41
C LEU A 107 39.31 38.42 -1.37
N VAL A 108 40.47 37.90 -0.97
CA VAL A 108 40.70 36.46 -0.80
C VAL A 108 39.72 35.86 0.23
N ALA A 109 39.52 36.52 1.38
CA ALA A 109 38.55 36.08 2.39
C ALA A 109 37.12 36.06 1.86
N LEU A 110 36.73 37.07 1.09
CA LEU A 110 35.39 37.19 0.51
C LEU A 110 35.11 36.08 -0.51
N VAL A 111 36.03 35.89 -1.47
CA VAL A 111 35.88 34.87 -2.53
C VAL A 111 35.84 33.47 -1.91
N THR A 112 36.71 33.18 -0.95
CA THR A 112 36.76 31.86 -0.30
C THR A 112 35.55 31.58 0.55
N SER A 113 35.03 32.58 1.29
CA SER A 113 33.77 32.41 2.00
C SER A 113 32.59 32.20 1.06
N GLN A 114 32.54 32.87 -0.10
CA GLN A 114 31.45 32.71 -1.05
C GLN A 114 31.48 31.31 -1.67
N LEU A 115 32.66 30.80 -2.00
CA LEU A 115 32.85 29.44 -2.50
C LEU A 115 32.45 28.40 -1.43
N ALA A 116 32.88 28.59 -0.18
CA ALA A 116 32.53 27.72 0.93
C ALA A 116 31.01 27.72 1.21
N ALA A 117 30.36 28.88 1.19
CA ALA A 117 28.92 29.00 1.36
C ALA A 117 28.15 28.27 0.24
N ARG A 118 28.59 28.37 -1.02
CA ARG A 118 28.01 27.64 -2.15
C ARG A 118 28.17 26.13 -1.98
N MET A 119 29.37 25.64 -1.66
CA MET A 119 29.61 24.21 -1.44
C MET A 119 28.76 23.66 -0.29
N GLN A 120 28.57 24.42 0.79
CA GLN A 120 27.70 24.01 1.89
C GLN A 120 26.23 23.99 1.49
N ALA A 121 25.76 24.98 0.71
CA ALA A 121 24.40 25.03 0.19
C ALA A 121 24.11 23.83 -0.73
N GLU A 122 25.04 23.49 -1.64
CA GLU A 122 24.94 22.31 -2.50
C GLU A 122 24.89 21.02 -1.69
N ARG A 123 25.76 20.86 -0.69
CA ARG A 123 25.75 19.67 0.21
C ARG A 123 24.44 19.54 0.97
N GLN A 124 23.87 20.64 1.44
CA GLN A 124 22.58 20.61 2.14
C GLN A 124 21.42 20.26 1.20
N ALA A 125 21.40 20.82 -0.02
CA ALA A 125 20.40 20.49 -1.04
C ALA A 125 20.46 19.00 -1.43
N ALA A 126 21.67 18.48 -1.66
CA ALA A 126 21.91 17.06 -1.94
C ALA A 126 21.43 16.15 -0.81
N ARG A 127 21.69 16.52 0.46
CA ARG A 127 21.22 15.75 1.63
C ARG A 127 19.70 15.75 1.76
N ARG A 128 19.03 16.89 1.53
CA ARG A 128 17.56 16.97 1.55
C ARG A 128 16.94 16.05 0.49
N SER A 129 17.50 16.05 -0.72
CA SER A 129 17.08 15.15 -1.81
C SER A 129 17.29 13.68 -1.43
N ALA A 130 18.46 13.33 -0.89
CA ALA A 130 18.76 11.96 -0.49
C ALA A 130 17.79 11.44 0.60
N SER A 131 17.45 12.27 1.59
CA SER A 131 16.48 11.89 2.63
C SER A 131 15.08 11.67 2.05
N ARG A 132 14.62 12.53 1.13
CA ARG A 132 13.32 12.38 0.46
C ARG A 132 13.26 11.07 -0.33
N ASN A 133 14.29 10.80 -1.13
CA ASN A 133 14.37 9.56 -1.92
C ASN A 133 14.42 8.31 -1.02
N ALA A 134 15.11 8.39 0.13
CA ALA A 134 15.14 7.30 1.09
C ALA A 134 13.75 7.01 1.69
N THR A 135 12.97 8.04 2.00
CA THR A 135 11.58 7.89 2.49
C THR A 135 10.69 7.23 1.43
N ILE A 136 10.74 7.71 0.18
CA ILE A 136 9.95 7.14 -0.93
C ILE A 136 10.34 5.67 -1.16
N ALA A 137 11.64 5.36 -1.24
CA ALA A 137 12.12 3.99 -1.41
C ALA A 137 11.82 3.09 -0.19
N GLY A 138 11.72 3.68 1.01
CA GLY A 138 11.29 2.99 2.23
C GLY A 138 9.84 2.51 2.11
N LEU A 139 8.92 3.42 1.79
CA LEU A 139 7.51 3.09 1.59
C LEU A 139 7.34 2.08 0.44
N ALA A 140 7.96 2.33 -0.72
CA ALA A 140 7.87 1.42 -1.86
C ALA A 140 8.26 -0.02 -1.49
N ARG A 141 9.35 -0.20 -0.72
CA ARG A 141 9.77 -1.54 -0.25
C ARG A 141 8.77 -2.21 0.68
N GLN A 142 8.12 -1.46 1.57
CA GLN A 142 7.08 -2.02 2.43
C GLN A 142 5.86 -2.45 1.60
N LEU A 143 5.46 -1.61 0.64
CA LEU A 143 4.33 -1.91 -0.25
C LEU A 143 4.59 -3.13 -1.15
N LEU A 144 5.84 -3.40 -1.53
CA LEU A 144 6.18 -4.57 -2.35
C LEU A 144 5.75 -5.90 -1.71
N SER A 145 5.77 -5.99 -0.38
CA SER A 145 5.39 -7.19 0.37
C SER A 145 3.87 -7.38 0.54
N CYS A 146 3.08 -6.36 0.25
CA CYS A 146 1.63 -6.40 0.38
C CYS A 146 0.99 -7.05 -0.84
N SER A 147 -0.05 -7.85 -0.60
CA SER A 147 -0.70 -8.69 -1.62
C SER A 147 -2.17 -8.32 -1.88
N SER A 148 -2.74 -7.43 -1.07
CA SER A 148 -4.12 -6.97 -1.17
C SER A 148 -4.25 -5.46 -1.00
N ASP A 149 -5.33 -4.90 -1.52
CA ASP A 149 -5.68 -3.48 -1.39
C ASP A 149 -5.79 -3.04 0.08
N GLU A 150 -6.31 -3.92 0.94
CA GLU A 150 -6.50 -3.66 2.38
C GLU A 150 -5.15 -3.60 3.14
N GLU A 151 -4.22 -4.50 2.82
CA GLU A 151 -2.85 -4.46 3.37
C GLU A 151 -2.11 -3.20 2.93
N ILE A 152 -2.19 -2.86 1.64
CA ILE A 152 -1.56 -1.66 1.08
C ILE A 152 -2.12 -0.40 1.73
N ALA A 153 -3.45 -0.29 1.82
CA ALA A 153 -4.14 0.83 2.46
C ALA A 153 -3.74 0.97 3.94
N THR A 154 -3.62 -0.15 4.66
CA THR A 154 -3.23 -0.16 6.08
C THR A 154 -1.80 0.33 6.27
N VAL A 155 -0.86 -0.17 5.46
CA VAL A 155 0.54 0.27 5.50
C VAL A 155 0.63 1.75 5.14
N ALA A 156 -0.03 2.18 4.06
CA ALA A 156 -0.04 3.57 3.63
C ALA A 156 -0.57 4.52 4.71
N CYS A 157 -1.74 4.22 5.31
CA CYS A 157 -2.30 5.07 6.37
C CYS A 157 -1.37 5.15 7.59
N ARG A 158 -0.75 4.03 7.98
CA ARG A 158 0.19 4.00 9.11
C ARG A 158 1.44 4.83 8.84
N GLU A 159 2.07 4.67 7.68
CA GLU A 159 3.29 5.40 7.34
C GLU A 159 3.02 6.90 7.17
N LEU A 160 1.92 7.29 6.51
CA LEU A 160 1.55 8.70 6.36
C LEU A 160 1.25 9.35 7.72
N ARG A 161 0.56 8.64 8.62
CA ARG A 161 0.38 9.10 10.00
C ARG A 161 1.72 9.32 10.70
N ASN A 162 2.63 8.35 10.64
CA ASN A 162 3.92 8.44 11.33
C ASN A 162 4.80 9.55 10.75
N LEU A 163 4.73 9.77 9.44
CA LEU A 163 5.55 10.76 8.74
C LEU A 163 5.06 12.19 8.97
N PHE A 164 3.74 12.41 8.94
CA PHE A 164 3.13 13.75 9.02
C PHE A 164 2.53 14.07 10.39
N ASP A 165 2.55 13.13 11.33
CA ASP A 165 1.96 13.26 12.66
C ASP A 165 0.48 13.69 12.58
N CYS A 166 -0.30 12.90 11.83
CA CYS A 166 -1.71 13.18 11.53
C CYS A 166 -2.53 11.89 11.45
N ASN A 167 -3.86 12.01 11.52
CA ASN A 167 -4.76 10.90 11.25
C ASN A 167 -4.87 10.68 9.74
N ALA A 168 -4.87 9.43 9.31
CA ALA A 168 -4.94 9.04 7.92
C ALA A 168 -6.04 8.00 7.69
N VAL A 169 -6.80 8.14 6.61
CA VAL A 169 -7.83 7.18 6.20
C VAL A 169 -7.79 6.97 4.69
N MET A 170 -7.85 5.72 4.26
CA MET A 170 -7.99 5.35 2.85
C MET A 170 -9.46 5.08 2.56
N MET A 171 -10.01 5.80 1.61
CA MET A 171 -11.37 5.67 1.11
C MET A 171 -11.33 5.10 -0.31
N ALA A 172 -12.14 4.09 -0.60
CA ALA A 172 -12.26 3.53 -1.95
C ALA A 172 -13.70 3.17 -2.28
N GLY A 173 -13.98 3.03 -3.57
CA GLY A 173 -15.31 2.78 -4.10
C GLY A 173 -16.12 4.06 -4.32
N VAL A 174 -17.07 3.98 -5.24
CA VAL A 174 -18.01 5.05 -5.60
C VAL A 174 -19.33 4.39 -6.04
N PRO A 175 -20.49 5.05 -5.84
CA PRO A 175 -20.69 6.43 -5.41
C PRO A 175 -20.55 6.66 -3.89
N GLU A 176 -20.68 5.60 -3.08
CA GLU A 176 -20.54 5.67 -1.61
C GLU A 176 -19.18 5.07 -1.21
N PRO A 177 -18.14 5.90 -0.99
CA PRO A 177 -16.83 5.38 -0.63
C PRO A 177 -16.85 4.80 0.78
N LEU A 178 -16.19 3.66 0.93
CA LEU A 178 -16.00 2.98 2.21
C LEU A 178 -14.56 3.16 2.69
N SER A 179 -14.38 3.22 4.01
CA SER A 179 -13.05 3.20 4.61
C SER A 179 -12.45 1.80 4.44
N VAL A 180 -11.38 1.71 3.67
CA VAL A 180 -10.60 0.47 3.47
C VAL A 180 -9.62 0.27 4.62
N ALA A 181 -9.00 1.36 5.06
CA ALA A 181 -8.10 1.36 6.20
C ALA A 181 -8.09 2.73 6.87
N ALA A 182 -7.79 2.75 8.17
CA ALA A 182 -7.63 3.98 8.94
C ALA A 182 -6.49 3.84 9.96
N SER A 183 -5.78 4.94 10.20
CA SER A 183 -4.79 5.05 11.26
C SER A 183 -4.94 6.41 11.95
N PRO A 184 -5.45 6.46 13.19
CA PRO A 184 -5.87 5.33 14.04
C PRO A 184 -7.11 4.59 13.48
N ALA A 185 -7.25 3.31 13.84
CA ALA A 185 -8.30 2.40 13.34
C ALA A 185 -9.75 2.86 13.63
N HIS A 186 -9.94 3.81 14.55
CA HIS A 186 -11.25 4.34 14.93
C HIS A 186 -11.43 5.80 14.49
N SER A 187 -10.90 6.18 13.33
CA SER A 187 -11.10 7.52 12.78
C SER A 187 -12.57 7.72 12.42
N ILE A 188 -13.24 8.66 13.09
CA ILE A 188 -14.66 8.96 12.85
C ILE A 188 -14.76 9.92 11.67
N LEU A 189 -15.47 9.50 10.62
CA LEU A 189 -15.78 10.32 9.46
C LEU A 189 -17.22 10.81 9.53
N THR A 190 -17.43 12.10 9.30
CA THR A 190 -18.76 12.67 9.17
C THR A 190 -19.33 12.38 7.77
N PRO A 191 -20.65 12.47 7.55
CA PRO A 191 -21.24 12.37 6.22
C PRO A 191 -20.65 13.37 5.22
N SER A 192 -20.26 14.57 5.69
CA SER A 192 -19.58 15.57 4.86
C SER A 192 -18.19 15.11 4.43
N ASP A 193 -17.46 14.39 5.29
CA ASP A 193 -16.15 13.84 4.95
C ASP A 193 -16.26 12.71 3.93
N ILE A 194 -17.29 11.86 4.04
CA ILE A 194 -17.58 10.81 3.04
C ILE A 194 -17.91 11.46 1.69
N GLY A 195 -18.71 12.52 1.68
CA GLY A 195 -19.01 13.29 0.47
C GLY A 195 -17.78 13.96 -0.15
N ALA A 196 -16.90 14.51 0.68
CA ALA A 196 -15.62 15.07 0.27
C ALA A 196 -14.67 14.01 -0.34
N ALA A 197 -14.60 12.83 0.27
CA ALA A 197 -13.86 11.69 -0.27
C ALA A 197 -14.43 11.23 -1.62
N ALA A 198 -15.76 11.12 -1.73
CA ALA A 198 -16.45 10.73 -2.96
C ALA A 198 -16.15 11.72 -4.09
N TRP A 199 -16.20 13.02 -3.80
CA TRP A 199 -15.85 14.06 -4.75
C TRP A 199 -14.39 13.95 -5.19
N ALA A 200 -13.46 13.77 -4.25
CA ALA A 200 -12.03 13.64 -4.57
C ALA A 200 -11.74 12.41 -5.45
N ILE A 201 -12.49 11.32 -5.26
CA ILE A 201 -12.40 10.12 -6.11
C ILE A 201 -12.96 10.41 -7.51
N GLN A 202 -14.10 11.11 -7.63
CA GLN A 202 -14.76 11.36 -8.91
C GLN A 202 -14.11 12.46 -9.75
N SER A 203 -13.79 13.60 -9.14
CA SER A 203 -13.09 14.71 -9.82
C SER A 203 -11.61 14.38 -10.02
N GLY A 204 -11.11 13.44 -9.23
CA GLY A 204 -9.70 13.20 -9.06
C GLY A 204 -8.99 14.31 -8.31
N GLU A 205 -9.57 15.45 -7.95
CA GLU A 205 -8.83 16.57 -7.35
C GLU A 205 -8.81 16.54 -5.81
N PRO A 206 -7.78 17.11 -5.15
CA PRO A 206 -7.78 17.23 -3.69
C PRO A 206 -8.97 18.08 -3.20
N THR A 207 -9.59 17.69 -2.09
CA THR A 207 -10.73 18.40 -1.50
C THR A 207 -10.65 18.48 0.02
N GLY A 208 -11.25 19.51 0.61
CA GLY A 208 -11.31 19.75 2.06
C GLY A 208 -10.57 21.01 2.48
N ARG A 209 -10.11 21.06 3.74
CA ARG A 209 -9.51 22.26 4.36
C ARG A 209 -8.33 22.82 3.55
N GLY A 210 -8.55 23.98 2.91
CA GLY A 210 -7.54 24.70 2.14
C GLY A 210 -7.41 24.29 0.67
N ALA A 211 -8.21 23.34 0.20
CA ALA A 211 -8.41 23.06 -1.23
C ALA A 211 -9.48 23.99 -1.82
N ARG A 212 -9.53 24.14 -3.15
CA ARG A 212 -10.60 24.87 -3.86
C ARG A 212 -11.89 24.02 -3.89
N SER A 213 -12.38 23.59 -2.73
CA SER A 213 -13.57 22.76 -2.62
C SER A 213 -14.74 23.54 -2.02
N VAL A 214 -15.94 23.16 -2.42
CA VAL A 214 -17.22 23.69 -1.90
C VAL A 214 -17.55 23.08 -0.53
N ILE A 215 -16.97 21.91 -0.21
CA ILE A 215 -17.26 21.17 1.02
C ILE A 215 -16.24 21.53 2.10
N VAL A 216 -16.72 22.10 3.21
CA VAL A 216 -15.88 22.43 4.37
C VAL A 216 -15.78 21.20 5.28
N THR A 217 -14.61 20.60 5.33
CA THR A 217 -14.31 19.41 6.15
C THR A 217 -13.07 19.64 7.01
N GLU A 218 -12.93 18.87 8.09
CA GLU A 218 -11.68 18.85 8.88
C GLU A 218 -10.60 18.02 8.19
N TRP A 219 -11.03 17.00 7.45
CA TRP A 219 -10.20 16.16 6.61
C TRP A 219 -9.84 16.85 5.30
N VAL A 220 -8.62 16.60 4.82
CA VAL A 220 -8.17 16.92 3.46
C VAL A 220 -7.98 15.61 2.72
N PHE A 221 -8.78 15.38 1.69
CA PHE A 221 -8.73 14.18 0.85
C PHE A 221 -7.85 14.43 -0.36
N TYR A 222 -6.88 13.55 -0.54
CA TYR A 222 -5.99 13.52 -1.69
C TYR A 222 -6.30 12.30 -2.55
N PRO A 223 -6.48 12.48 -3.86
CA PRO A 223 -6.74 11.39 -4.80
C PRO A 223 -5.54 10.44 -4.89
N VAL A 224 -5.79 9.14 -4.96
CA VAL A 224 -4.78 8.13 -5.28
C VAL A 224 -4.97 7.74 -6.73
N ARG A 225 -4.12 8.26 -7.61
CA ARG A 225 -4.28 8.16 -9.07
C ARG A 225 -3.20 7.26 -9.67
N SER A 226 -3.59 6.33 -10.54
CA SER A 226 -2.65 5.69 -11.46
C SER A 226 -3.05 5.99 -12.90
N GLY A 227 -2.18 6.70 -13.62
CA GLY A 227 -2.48 7.20 -14.96
C GLY A 227 -3.74 8.07 -14.96
N THR A 228 -4.78 7.62 -15.66
CA THR A 228 -6.09 8.29 -15.74
C THR A 228 -7.13 7.77 -14.74
N ALA A 229 -6.84 6.66 -14.04
CA ALA A 229 -7.75 6.04 -13.10
C ALA A 229 -7.52 6.55 -11.67
N VAL A 230 -8.60 6.86 -10.96
CA VAL A 230 -8.57 7.18 -9.53
C VAL A 230 -8.95 5.92 -8.76
N LEU A 231 -8.02 5.35 -8.02
CA LEU A 231 -8.19 4.09 -7.29
C LEU A 231 -8.87 4.30 -5.93
N GLY A 232 -8.76 5.51 -5.38
CA GLY A 232 -9.36 5.91 -4.12
C GLY A 232 -8.91 7.31 -3.70
N ALA A 233 -9.12 7.66 -2.44
CA ALA A 233 -8.62 8.89 -1.85
C ALA A 233 -8.09 8.65 -0.43
N ILE A 234 -6.97 9.28 -0.10
CA ILE A 234 -6.43 9.30 1.26
C ILE A 234 -6.83 10.61 1.93
N GLY A 235 -7.63 10.52 2.98
CA GLY A 235 -7.93 11.62 3.88
C GLY A 235 -6.85 11.77 4.94
N LEU A 236 -6.40 13.01 5.17
CA LEU A 236 -5.51 13.37 6.26
C LEU A 236 -6.16 14.45 7.13
N ALA A 237 -6.05 14.34 8.46
CA ALA A 237 -6.57 15.32 9.41
C ALA A 237 -5.69 15.42 10.65
N ARG A 238 -5.67 16.58 11.31
CA ARG A 238 -5.07 16.74 12.64
C ARG A 238 -6.13 17.20 13.64
N ASP A 239 -6.06 16.66 14.84
CA ASP A 239 -6.99 17.00 15.93
C ASP A 239 -6.84 18.46 16.40
N ASP A 240 -5.67 19.08 16.15
CA ASP A 240 -5.40 20.48 16.46
C ASP A 240 -5.97 21.48 15.45
N GLY A 241 -6.63 20.98 14.39
CA GLY A 241 -7.22 21.80 13.34
C GLY A 241 -6.22 22.51 12.41
N THR A 242 -4.92 22.26 12.55
CA THR A 242 -3.92 22.77 11.61
C THR A 242 -3.91 21.95 10.32
N ARG A 243 -3.25 22.46 9.27
CA ARG A 243 -3.11 21.69 8.02
C ARG A 243 -2.28 20.43 8.30
N PRO A 244 -2.75 19.23 7.87
CA PRO A 244 -2.07 17.97 8.18
C PRO A 244 -0.70 17.86 7.52
N VAL A 245 -0.54 18.42 6.32
CA VAL A 245 0.72 18.39 5.57
C VAL A 245 1.21 19.81 5.30
N PRO A 246 2.45 20.16 5.70
CA PRO A 246 3.10 21.44 5.37
C PRO A 246 3.25 21.66 3.87
N ALA A 247 3.19 22.91 3.42
CA ALA A 247 3.24 23.25 1.99
C ALA A 247 4.55 22.80 1.30
N ASP A 248 5.68 22.81 2.01
CA ASP A 248 6.99 22.37 1.52
C ASP A 248 7.14 20.84 1.40
N GLN A 249 6.15 20.08 1.90
CA GLN A 249 6.10 18.62 1.89
C GLN A 249 4.98 18.06 1.00
N LEU A 250 4.17 18.90 0.34
CA LEU A 250 3.13 18.46 -0.58
C LEU A 250 3.69 17.67 -1.76
N ASP A 251 4.87 18.04 -2.27
CA ASP A 251 5.56 17.28 -3.32
C ASP A 251 5.95 15.87 -2.83
N LEU A 252 6.39 15.75 -1.57
CA LEU A 252 6.72 14.45 -0.99
C LEU A 252 5.46 13.60 -0.84
N LEU A 253 4.36 14.19 -0.34
CA LEU A 253 3.07 13.51 -0.25
C LEU A 253 2.63 12.98 -1.62
N GLY A 254 2.66 13.83 -2.66
CA GLY A 254 2.31 13.42 -4.03
C GLY A 254 3.10 12.18 -4.48
N ASN A 255 4.42 12.21 -4.35
CA ASN A 255 5.27 11.07 -4.69
C ASN A 255 4.93 9.81 -3.87
N LEU A 256 4.58 9.94 -2.60
CA LEU A 256 4.17 8.79 -1.76
C LEU A 256 2.81 8.24 -2.21
N LEU A 257 1.84 9.11 -2.54
CA LEU A 257 0.55 8.70 -3.09
C LEU A 257 0.70 7.99 -4.43
N ASP A 258 1.64 8.41 -5.29
CA ASP A 258 1.97 7.72 -6.54
C ASP A 258 2.51 6.31 -6.28
N GLN A 259 3.34 6.12 -5.25
CA GLN A 259 3.79 4.77 -4.85
C GLN A 259 2.64 3.90 -4.34
N VAL A 260 1.70 4.48 -3.59
CA VAL A 260 0.49 3.78 -3.13
C VAL A 260 -0.38 3.40 -4.33
N ALA A 261 -0.59 4.31 -5.27
CA ALA A 261 -1.37 4.06 -6.47
C ALA A 261 -0.78 2.92 -7.31
N LEU A 262 0.54 2.94 -7.54
CA LEU A 262 1.24 1.89 -8.27
C LEU A 262 1.12 0.54 -7.56
N ALA A 263 1.20 0.52 -6.23
CA ALA A 263 1.03 -0.71 -5.46
C ALA A 263 -0.39 -1.27 -5.54
N LEU A 264 -1.42 -0.42 -5.44
CA LEU A 264 -2.83 -0.82 -5.57
C LEU A 264 -3.13 -1.35 -6.98
N GLU A 265 -2.65 -0.66 -8.02
CA GLU A 265 -2.80 -1.13 -9.40
C GLU A 265 -2.13 -2.50 -9.60
N ARG A 266 -0.90 -2.67 -9.09
CA ARG A 266 -0.21 -3.97 -9.14
C ARG A 266 -1.03 -5.05 -8.43
N ALA A 267 -1.50 -4.82 -7.21
CA ALA A 267 -2.28 -5.80 -6.45
C ALA A 267 -3.58 -6.18 -7.16
N ARG A 268 -4.26 -5.21 -7.77
CA ARG A 268 -5.46 -5.44 -8.57
C ARG A 268 -5.16 -6.26 -9.82
N LEU A 269 -4.13 -5.91 -10.59
CA LEU A 269 -3.72 -6.66 -11.78
C LEU A 269 -3.29 -8.08 -11.43
N GLU A 270 -2.58 -8.27 -10.31
CA GLU A 270 -2.24 -9.60 -9.80
C GLU A 270 -3.50 -10.40 -9.41
N SER A 271 -4.48 -9.77 -8.78
CA SER A 271 -5.76 -10.42 -8.45
C SER A 271 -6.52 -10.84 -9.71
N GLU A 272 -6.66 -9.95 -10.69
CA GLU A 272 -7.32 -10.24 -11.96
C GLU A 272 -6.61 -11.38 -12.70
N ALA A 273 -5.28 -11.36 -12.77
CA ALA A 273 -4.49 -12.43 -13.38
C ALA A 273 -4.67 -13.78 -12.66
N ARG A 274 -4.74 -13.79 -11.32
CA ARG A 274 -5.03 -15.02 -10.53
C ARG A 274 -6.41 -15.57 -10.85
N ASP A 275 -7.42 -14.71 -11.01
CA ASP A 275 -8.77 -15.14 -11.33
C ASP A 275 -8.88 -15.70 -12.75
N PHE A 276 -8.24 -15.06 -13.74
CA PHE A 276 -8.15 -15.61 -15.10
C PHE A 276 -7.40 -16.94 -15.15
N ALA A 277 -6.30 -17.08 -14.39
CA ALA A 277 -5.55 -18.33 -14.31
C ALA A 277 -6.40 -19.47 -13.71
N ARG A 278 -7.20 -19.18 -12.68
CA ARG A 278 -8.14 -20.16 -12.08
C ARG A 278 -9.17 -20.66 -13.09
N VAL A 279 -9.76 -19.76 -13.88
CA VAL A 279 -10.73 -20.14 -14.93
C VAL A 279 -10.06 -21.01 -15.99
N ARG A 280 -8.86 -20.63 -16.46
CA ARG A 280 -8.15 -21.38 -17.50
C ARG A 280 -7.70 -22.77 -17.03
N GLU A 281 -7.29 -22.90 -15.77
CA GLU A 281 -6.94 -24.20 -15.20
C GLU A 281 -8.16 -25.13 -15.15
N SER A 282 -9.32 -24.60 -14.77
CA SER A 282 -10.59 -25.33 -14.82
C SER A 282 -10.91 -25.82 -16.23
N ASP A 283 -10.79 -24.96 -17.24
CA ASP A 283 -11.04 -25.34 -18.64
C ASP A 283 -10.03 -26.38 -19.14
N ARG A 284 -8.76 -26.26 -18.76
CA ARG A 284 -7.72 -27.23 -19.11
C ARG A 284 -8.03 -28.61 -18.54
N VAL A 285 -8.40 -28.67 -17.25
CA VAL A 285 -8.82 -29.92 -16.60
C VAL A 285 -10.03 -30.50 -17.32
N ARG A 286 -11.04 -29.68 -17.66
CA ARG A 286 -12.22 -30.11 -18.41
C ARG A 286 -11.85 -30.72 -19.77
N SER A 287 -11.02 -30.04 -20.56
CA SER A 287 -10.61 -30.54 -21.89
C SER A 287 -9.78 -31.81 -21.80
N ALA A 288 -8.86 -31.91 -20.82
CA ALA A 288 -8.07 -33.11 -20.59
C ALA A 288 -8.96 -34.30 -20.19
N LEU A 289 -9.94 -34.08 -19.31
CA LEU A 289 -10.91 -35.09 -18.92
C LEU A 289 -11.80 -35.52 -20.09
N LEU A 290 -12.35 -34.58 -20.87
CA LEU A 290 -13.16 -34.89 -22.06
C LEU A 290 -12.36 -35.69 -23.10
N SER A 291 -11.08 -35.36 -23.30
CA SER A 291 -10.19 -36.09 -24.20
C SER A 291 -9.91 -37.51 -23.70
N SER A 292 -9.65 -37.67 -22.40
CA SER A 292 -9.41 -39.00 -21.79
C SER A 292 -10.66 -39.88 -21.85
N ILE A 293 -11.82 -39.30 -21.54
CA ILE A 293 -13.13 -39.98 -21.61
C ILE A 293 -13.42 -40.42 -23.04
N GLY A 294 -13.16 -39.57 -24.04
CA GLY A 294 -13.32 -39.92 -25.45
C GLY A 294 -12.47 -41.14 -25.85
N GLN A 295 -11.22 -41.21 -25.40
CA GLN A 295 -10.30 -42.31 -25.70
C GLN A 295 -10.70 -43.63 -25.03
N ASP A 296 -11.23 -43.59 -23.80
CA ASP A 296 -11.62 -44.80 -23.07
C ASP A 296 -12.99 -45.35 -23.51
N LEU A 297 -13.88 -44.50 -24.05
CA LEU A 297 -15.22 -44.92 -24.50
C LEU A 297 -15.22 -45.56 -25.89
N GLU A 298 -14.33 -45.15 -26.78
CA GLU A 298 -14.30 -45.59 -28.18
C GLU A 298 -14.16 -47.12 -28.33
N PRO A 299 -13.27 -47.82 -27.58
CA PRO A 299 -13.16 -49.27 -27.63
C PRO A 299 -14.43 -50.00 -27.15
N HIS A 300 -15.10 -49.47 -26.11
CA HIS A 300 -16.33 -50.06 -25.57
C HIS A 300 -17.51 -49.92 -26.54
N LEU A 301 -17.64 -48.77 -27.20
CA LEU A 301 -18.64 -48.54 -28.23
C LEU A 301 -18.39 -49.38 -29.49
N ALA A 302 -17.12 -49.55 -29.89
CA ALA A 302 -16.73 -50.42 -31.00
C ALA A 302 -17.08 -51.89 -30.72
N SER A 303 -16.84 -52.36 -29.48
CA SER A 303 -17.21 -53.70 -29.02
C SER A 303 -18.73 -53.92 -29.06
N LEU A 304 -19.52 -52.97 -28.54
CA LEU A 304 -20.98 -52.99 -28.58
C LEU A 304 -21.53 -53.03 -30.01
N SER A 305 -20.98 -52.21 -30.91
CA SER A 305 -21.36 -52.16 -32.33
C SER A 305 -21.05 -53.46 -33.07
N SER A 306 -19.90 -54.08 -32.77
CA SER A 306 -19.50 -55.37 -33.33
C SER A 306 -20.44 -56.51 -32.90
N ALA A 307 -20.76 -56.59 -31.60
CA ALA A 307 -21.70 -57.58 -31.06
C ALA A 307 -23.12 -57.40 -31.63
N ALA A 308 -23.59 -56.16 -31.76
CA ALA A 308 -24.89 -55.88 -32.38
C ALA A 308 -24.93 -56.29 -33.87
N LYS A 309 -23.88 -56.00 -34.65
CA LYS A 309 -23.76 -56.44 -36.05
C LYS A 309 -23.71 -57.96 -36.20
N ALA A 310 -23.13 -58.68 -35.23
CA ALA A 310 -23.08 -60.14 -35.24
C ALA A 310 -24.47 -60.76 -34.97
N ILE A 311 -25.28 -60.15 -34.09
CA ILE A 311 -26.70 -60.54 -33.90
C ILE A 311 -27.50 -60.27 -35.18
N GLN A 312 -27.29 -59.12 -35.83
CA GLN A 312 -28.03 -58.72 -37.04
C GLN A 312 -27.74 -59.63 -38.25
N ARG A 313 -26.58 -60.30 -38.29
CA ARG A 313 -26.23 -61.28 -39.34
C ARG A 313 -26.90 -62.66 -39.17
N GLY A 314 -27.74 -62.85 -38.15
CA GLY A 314 -28.56 -64.05 -37.99
C GLY A 314 -27.80 -65.27 -37.43
N GLY A 315 -26.75 -65.06 -36.64
CA GLY A 315 -26.02 -66.15 -35.98
C GLY A 315 -26.90 -66.95 -35.01
N SER A 316 -26.74 -68.27 -35.01
CA SER A 316 -27.64 -69.24 -34.35
C SER A 316 -27.62 -69.25 -32.81
N ASP A 317 -26.85 -68.38 -32.15
CA ASP A 317 -26.84 -68.30 -30.69
C ASP A 317 -26.71 -66.85 -30.20
N ALA A 318 -27.86 -66.14 -30.14
CA ALA A 318 -27.93 -64.72 -29.79
C ALA A 318 -27.73 -64.46 -28.29
N LYS A 319 -27.93 -65.46 -27.43
CA LYS A 319 -27.88 -65.35 -25.96
C LYS A 319 -26.51 -64.86 -25.43
N PRO A 320 -25.36 -65.46 -25.82
CA PRO A 320 -24.05 -64.99 -25.36
C PRO A 320 -23.72 -63.57 -25.84
N LEU A 321 -24.14 -63.19 -27.05
CA LEU A 321 -23.93 -61.85 -27.60
C LEU A 321 -24.77 -60.78 -26.89
N VAL A 322 -26.03 -61.08 -26.56
CA VAL A 322 -26.90 -60.18 -25.78
C VAL A 322 -26.36 -59.99 -24.35
N SER A 323 -25.82 -61.05 -23.73
CA SER A 323 -25.17 -60.96 -22.42
C SER A 323 -23.89 -60.11 -22.47
N ALA A 324 -23.10 -60.21 -23.53
CA ALA A 324 -21.89 -59.40 -23.72
C ALA A 324 -22.24 -57.90 -23.83
N ILE A 325 -23.26 -57.56 -24.62
CA ILE A 325 -23.80 -56.20 -24.75
C ILE A 325 -24.27 -55.67 -23.39
N GLY A 326 -25.09 -56.43 -22.67
CA GLY A 326 -25.62 -56.01 -21.37
C GLY A 326 -24.53 -55.76 -20.32
N SER A 327 -23.47 -56.59 -20.31
CA SER A 327 -22.35 -56.43 -19.39
C SER A 327 -21.56 -55.15 -19.67
N GLU A 328 -21.37 -54.80 -20.94
CA GLU A 328 -20.55 -53.64 -21.33
C GLU A 328 -21.33 -52.33 -21.15
N VAL A 329 -22.65 -52.32 -21.42
CA VAL A 329 -23.54 -51.20 -21.09
C VAL A 329 -23.54 -50.93 -19.58
N SER A 330 -23.58 -51.97 -18.75
CA SER A 330 -23.57 -51.82 -17.29
C SER A 330 -22.26 -51.25 -16.76
N LYS A 331 -21.12 -51.63 -17.36
CA LYS A 331 -19.80 -51.04 -17.03
C LYS A 331 -19.72 -49.57 -17.45
N LEU A 332 -20.20 -49.23 -18.65
CA LEU A 332 -20.26 -47.85 -19.13
C LEU A 332 -21.14 -46.96 -18.25
N GLN A 333 -22.31 -47.45 -17.84
CA GLN A 333 -23.18 -46.73 -16.91
C GLN A 333 -22.51 -46.49 -15.55
N ARG A 334 -21.79 -47.49 -15.02
CA ARG A 334 -21.07 -47.35 -13.75
C ARG A 334 -19.89 -46.37 -13.86
N TYR A 335 -19.17 -46.36 -14.98
CA TYR A 335 -18.09 -45.40 -15.25
C TYR A 335 -18.62 -43.96 -15.39
N LEU A 336 -19.70 -43.78 -16.14
CA LEU A 336 -20.35 -42.47 -16.34
C LEU A 336 -20.93 -41.92 -15.03
N SER A 337 -21.54 -42.78 -14.21
CA SER A 337 -22.07 -42.39 -12.89
C SER A 337 -20.96 -41.97 -11.93
N ASN A 338 -19.82 -42.67 -11.92
CA ASN A 338 -18.67 -42.30 -11.10
C ASN A 338 -18.02 -40.99 -11.57
N LEU A 339 -18.04 -40.70 -12.87
CA LEU A 339 -17.51 -39.44 -13.42
C LEU A 339 -18.40 -38.23 -13.11
N LEU A 340 -19.72 -38.40 -13.12
CA LEU A 340 -20.68 -37.35 -12.78
C LEU A 340 -20.63 -36.94 -11.30
N GLU A 341 -20.15 -37.80 -10.40
CA GLU A 341 -19.95 -37.46 -8.98
C GLU A 341 -18.67 -36.66 -8.70
N ILE A 342 -17.74 -36.54 -9.66
CA ILE A 342 -16.40 -35.93 -9.46
C ILE A 342 -16.30 -34.49 -10.04
N GLY A 343 -17.32 -34.00 -10.74
CA GLY A 343 -17.28 -32.67 -11.37
C GLY A 343 -17.45 -31.50 -10.38
N PRO A 344 -16.54 -30.50 -10.35
CA PRO A 344 -16.73 -29.24 -9.62
C PRO A 344 -17.80 -28.32 -10.24
N GLU A 345 -18.56 -28.79 -11.24
CA GLU A 345 -19.58 -28.02 -11.96
C GLU A 345 -20.80 -27.63 -11.12
N ALA A 346 -20.99 -28.25 -9.95
CA ALA A 346 -22.07 -27.87 -9.03
C ALA A 346 -21.98 -26.40 -8.55
N ASP A 347 -20.79 -25.79 -8.57
CA ASP A 347 -20.59 -24.39 -8.19
C ASP A 347 -20.77 -23.39 -9.36
N GLN A 348 -20.89 -23.86 -10.61
CA GLN A 348 -20.95 -23.00 -11.81
C GLN A 348 -22.34 -22.86 -12.44
N VAL A 349 -23.25 -23.82 -12.21
CA VAL A 349 -24.64 -23.73 -12.68
C VAL A 349 -25.50 -23.10 -11.58
N PRO A 350 -26.19 -21.98 -11.83
CA PRO A 350 -27.09 -21.39 -10.85
C PRO A 350 -28.14 -22.40 -10.39
N LEU A 351 -28.13 -22.72 -9.10
CA LEU A 351 -29.05 -23.67 -8.50
C LEU A 351 -30.44 -23.06 -8.44
N GLN A 352 -31.44 -23.71 -9.03
CA GLN A 352 -32.81 -23.25 -9.02
C GLN A 352 -33.64 -24.03 -8.00
N SER A 353 -34.27 -23.33 -7.06
CA SER A 353 -35.23 -23.89 -6.10
C SER A 353 -36.50 -23.05 -6.16
N GLY A 354 -37.52 -23.58 -6.85
CA GLY A 354 -38.76 -22.84 -7.10
C GLY A 354 -38.52 -21.56 -7.91
N ASP A 355 -38.94 -20.43 -7.35
CA ASP A 355 -38.75 -19.09 -7.90
C ASP A 355 -37.41 -18.45 -7.51
N VAL A 356 -36.58 -19.14 -6.72
CA VAL A 356 -35.26 -18.68 -6.28
C VAL A 356 -34.14 -19.29 -7.12
N THR A 357 -33.22 -18.43 -7.58
CA THR A 357 -32.00 -18.83 -8.28
C THR A 357 -30.79 -18.41 -7.46
N ILE A 358 -29.90 -19.36 -7.18
CA ILE A 358 -28.70 -19.20 -6.35
C ILE A 358 -27.49 -19.39 -7.24
N ASP A 359 -26.78 -18.31 -7.55
CA ASP A 359 -25.52 -18.33 -8.28
C ASP A 359 -24.36 -18.24 -7.26
N LEU A 360 -23.74 -19.39 -6.96
CA LEU A 360 -22.63 -19.48 -6.01
C LEU A 360 -21.36 -18.79 -6.55
N PHE A 361 -21.13 -18.85 -7.86
CA PHE A 361 -20.00 -18.23 -8.52
C PHE A 361 -20.05 -16.70 -8.46
N ARG A 362 -21.20 -16.11 -8.82
CA ARG A 362 -21.39 -14.65 -8.78
C ARG A 362 -21.78 -14.13 -7.39
N ARG A 363 -22.07 -15.03 -6.45
CA ARG A 363 -22.64 -14.72 -5.13
C ARG A 363 -23.94 -13.92 -5.22
N ILE A 364 -24.76 -14.23 -6.22
CA ILE A 364 -26.03 -13.56 -6.49
C ILE A 364 -27.16 -14.53 -6.15
N VAL A 365 -28.13 -14.05 -5.36
CA VAL A 365 -29.39 -14.76 -5.13
C VAL A 365 -30.50 -13.91 -5.73
N THR A 366 -31.33 -14.50 -6.58
CA THR A 366 -32.50 -13.82 -7.15
C THR A 366 -33.76 -14.60 -6.83
N ARG A 367 -34.89 -13.89 -6.78
CA ARG A 367 -36.23 -14.48 -6.70
C ARG A 367 -37.12 -13.84 -7.75
N SER A 368 -37.74 -14.64 -8.59
CA SER A 368 -38.53 -14.17 -9.74
C SER A 368 -37.75 -13.14 -10.59
N GLY A 369 -36.43 -13.33 -10.74
CA GLY A 369 -35.53 -12.43 -11.47
C GLY A 369 -35.07 -11.17 -10.72
N LYS A 370 -35.56 -10.89 -9.51
CA LYS A 370 -35.10 -9.75 -8.68
C LYS A 370 -34.02 -10.20 -7.70
N GLN A 371 -32.90 -9.47 -7.66
CA GLN A 371 -31.81 -9.77 -6.73
C GLN A 371 -32.22 -9.53 -5.27
N ILE A 372 -31.94 -10.50 -4.41
CA ILE A 372 -32.15 -10.45 -2.97
C ILE A 372 -30.81 -10.24 -2.27
N ARG A 373 -30.72 -9.21 -1.42
CA ARG A 373 -29.54 -8.98 -0.57
C ARG A 373 -29.64 -9.79 0.72
N LEU A 374 -28.68 -10.69 0.91
CA LEU A 374 -28.51 -11.50 2.12
C LEU A 374 -27.40 -10.93 2.99
N ALA A 375 -27.55 -11.00 4.31
CA ALA A 375 -26.47 -10.70 5.24
C ALA A 375 -25.36 -11.77 5.11
N PRO A 376 -24.10 -11.48 5.49
CA PRO A 376 -22.98 -12.40 5.29
C PRO A 376 -23.20 -13.80 5.86
N LYS A 377 -23.81 -13.90 7.06
CA LYS A 377 -24.11 -15.19 7.71
C LYS A 377 -25.30 -15.91 7.08
N GLU A 378 -26.31 -15.18 6.62
CA GLU A 378 -27.44 -15.76 5.86
C GLU A 378 -26.93 -16.36 4.55
N TYR A 379 -26.14 -15.60 3.79
CA TYR A 379 -25.52 -16.08 2.56
C TYR A 379 -24.62 -17.29 2.83
N GLY A 380 -23.81 -17.26 3.91
CA GLY A 380 -22.96 -18.39 4.28
C GLY A 380 -23.74 -19.68 4.51
N VAL A 381 -24.86 -19.62 5.24
CA VAL A 381 -25.72 -20.79 5.47
C VAL A 381 -26.35 -21.27 4.17
N LEU A 382 -26.89 -20.36 3.36
CA LEU A 382 -27.50 -20.72 2.08
C LEU A 382 -26.47 -21.33 1.11
N ALA A 383 -25.27 -20.75 1.03
CA ALA A 383 -24.20 -21.25 0.18
C ALA A 383 -23.76 -22.66 0.58
N GLU A 384 -23.64 -22.92 1.88
CA GLU A 384 -23.26 -24.26 2.34
C GLU A 384 -24.35 -25.30 2.08
N LEU A 385 -25.62 -24.94 2.25
CA LEU A 385 -26.74 -25.79 1.86
C LEU A 385 -26.80 -26.00 0.33
N ALA A 386 -26.48 -24.99 -0.46
CA ALA A 386 -26.51 -25.05 -1.93
C ALA A 386 -25.35 -25.88 -2.52
N LYS A 387 -24.20 -25.97 -1.86
CA LYS A 387 -23.12 -26.92 -2.20
C LYS A 387 -23.51 -28.38 -1.99
N HIS A 388 -24.52 -28.64 -1.17
CA HIS A 388 -25.01 -29.97 -0.84
C HIS A 388 -26.52 -30.10 -1.12
N PRO A 389 -26.95 -29.89 -2.39
CA PRO A 389 -28.36 -29.82 -2.74
C PRO A 389 -29.09 -31.13 -2.40
N GLY A 390 -30.27 -31.02 -1.79
CA GLY A 390 -31.09 -32.18 -1.40
C GLY A 390 -30.55 -33.00 -0.23
N ARG A 391 -29.33 -32.73 0.28
CA ARG A 391 -28.77 -33.40 1.46
C ARG A 391 -29.15 -32.66 2.75
N VAL A 392 -29.29 -33.42 3.83
CA VAL A 392 -29.51 -32.86 5.17
C VAL A 392 -28.16 -32.53 5.79
N LEU A 393 -27.92 -31.25 6.06
CA LEU A 393 -26.73 -30.79 6.76
C LEU A 393 -27.03 -30.60 8.24
N THR A 394 -26.16 -31.14 9.10
CA THR A 394 -26.36 -31.08 10.55
C THR A 394 -26.16 -29.67 11.08
N HIS A 395 -26.82 -29.34 12.20
CA HIS A 395 -26.64 -28.05 12.89
C HIS A 395 -25.16 -27.75 13.17
N THR A 396 -24.45 -28.77 13.66
CA THR A 396 -23.01 -28.77 13.95
C THR A 396 -22.16 -28.41 12.73
N HIS A 397 -22.44 -29.05 11.59
CA HIS A 397 -21.71 -28.80 10.35
C HIS A 397 -21.92 -27.35 9.85
N LEU A 398 -23.17 -26.89 9.81
CA LEU A 398 -23.51 -25.54 9.38
C LEU A 398 -22.88 -24.46 10.28
N LEU A 399 -22.89 -24.67 11.60
CA LEU A 399 -22.26 -23.75 12.55
C LEU A 399 -20.74 -23.71 12.35
N ARG A 400 -20.09 -24.86 12.20
CA ARG A 400 -18.64 -24.95 12.00
C ARG A 400 -18.21 -24.32 10.67
N ALA A 401 -18.97 -24.53 9.60
CA ALA A 401 -18.65 -23.98 8.28
C ALA A 401 -18.79 -22.45 8.23
N VAL A 402 -19.84 -21.89 8.86
CA VAL A 402 -20.18 -20.46 8.69
C VAL A 402 -19.67 -19.58 9.84
N TRP A 403 -19.54 -20.11 11.06
CA TRP A 403 -19.07 -19.37 12.25
C TRP A 403 -17.74 -19.89 12.82
N GLY A 404 -17.29 -21.07 12.40
CA GLY A 404 -16.06 -21.70 12.90
C GLY A 404 -16.28 -22.62 14.10
N PRO A 405 -15.28 -23.46 14.44
CA PRO A 405 -15.40 -24.52 15.44
C PRO A 405 -15.68 -24.03 16.87
N ALA A 406 -15.35 -22.78 17.19
CA ALA A 406 -15.61 -22.19 18.51
C ALA A 406 -17.11 -21.98 18.82
N GLN A 407 -17.98 -21.95 17.80
CA GLN A 407 -19.41 -21.66 17.94
C GLN A 407 -20.32 -22.84 17.59
N GLU A 408 -19.76 -24.05 17.47
CA GLU A 408 -20.45 -25.27 17.03
C GLU A 408 -21.64 -25.69 17.92
N LYS A 409 -21.68 -25.24 19.19
CA LYS A 409 -22.77 -25.53 20.14
C LYS A 409 -23.87 -24.46 20.19
N GLN A 410 -23.74 -23.35 19.47
CA GLN A 410 -24.63 -22.18 19.57
C GLN A 410 -25.74 -22.23 18.50
N THR A 411 -26.66 -23.20 18.63
CA THR A 411 -27.75 -23.45 17.67
C THR A 411 -28.68 -22.26 17.43
N GLU A 412 -28.78 -21.33 18.38
CA GLU A 412 -29.60 -20.12 18.24
C GLU A 412 -29.12 -19.21 17.10
N TYR A 413 -27.82 -19.13 16.83
CA TYR A 413 -27.31 -18.32 15.71
C TYR A 413 -27.73 -18.88 14.36
N LEU A 414 -27.70 -20.20 14.22
CA LEU A 414 -28.17 -20.86 13.03
C LEU A 414 -29.68 -20.66 12.83
N ARG A 415 -30.48 -20.74 13.91
CA ARG A 415 -31.93 -20.48 13.86
C ARG A 415 -32.25 -19.05 13.42
N VAL A 416 -31.52 -18.06 13.92
CA VAL A 416 -31.69 -16.65 13.52
C VAL A 416 -31.37 -16.46 12.03
N ALA A 417 -30.25 -17.04 11.55
CA ALA A 417 -29.88 -16.96 10.14
C ALA A 417 -30.90 -17.65 9.22
N VAL A 418 -31.39 -18.84 9.59
CA VAL A 418 -32.42 -19.56 8.82
C VAL A 418 -33.75 -18.79 8.82
N ARG A 419 -34.12 -18.16 9.94
CA ARG A 419 -35.32 -17.30 10.00
C ARG A 419 -35.20 -16.12 9.04
N GLY A 420 -34.05 -15.44 9.01
CA GLY A 420 -33.77 -14.36 8.07
C GLY A 420 -33.80 -14.80 6.60
N LEU A 421 -33.23 -15.98 6.31
CA LEU A 421 -33.32 -16.59 4.98
C LEU A 421 -34.75 -16.86 4.56
N ARG A 422 -35.57 -17.47 5.43
CA ARG A 422 -36.98 -17.77 5.12
C ARG A 422 -37.80 -16.52 4.85
N GLN A 423 -37.59 -15.45 5.64
CA GLN A 423 -38.28 -14.17 5.42
C GLN A 423 -37.97 -13.54 4.05
N LYS A 424 -36.81 -13.84 3.46
CA LYS A 424 -36.38 -13.27 2.19
C LYS A 424 -36.68 -14.17 1.00
N LEU A 425 -36.50 -15.48 1.17
CA LEU A 425 -36.54 -16.47 0.08
C LEU A 425 -37.89 -17.16 -0.05
N GLU A 426 -38.61 -17.40 1.04
CA GLU A 426 -39.87 -18.14 1.01
C GLU A 426 -41.04 -17.19 0.72
N THR A 427 -42.08 -17.69 0.04
CA THR A 427 -43.35 -16.97 -0.11
C THR A 427 -44.11 -16.89 1.21
N ASP A 428 -44.14 -18.00 1.95
CA ASP A 428 -44.71 -18.08 3.30
C ASP A 428 -43.64 -18.64 4.27
N PRO A 429 -43.02 -17.79 5.11
CA PRO A 429 -42.01 -18.24 6.07
C PRO A 429 -42.52 -19.24 7.12
N ALA A 430 -43.83 -19.32 7.37
CA ALA A 430 -44.42 -20.27 8.31
C ALA A 430 -44.53 -21.69 7.72
N HIS A 431 -44.64 -21.80 6.39
CA HIS A 431 -44.72 -23.05 5.63
C HIS A 431 -43.61 -23.11 4.58
N PRO A 432 -42.34 -23.30 5.01
CA PRO A 432 -41.18 -23.23 4.12
C PRO A 432 -41.14 -24.42 3.15
N VAL A 433 -40.86 -24.13 1.88
CA VAL A 433 -40.72 -25.13 0.80
C VAL A 433 -39.30 -25.21 0.26
N ILE A 434 -38.47 -24.17 0.44
CA ILE A 434 -37.09 -24.11 -0.04
C ILE A 434 -36.14 -24.68 1.03
N ILE A 435 -36.23 -24.18 2.27
CA ILE A 435 -35.36 -24.62 3.38
C ILE A 435 -36.16 -25.43 4.39
N ILE A 436 -36.10 -26.75 4.27
CA ILE A 436 -36.81 -27.69 5.15
C ILE A 436 -36.00 -27.94 6.42
N ASN A 437 -36.71 -27.97 7.55
CA ASN A 437 -36.18 -28.40 8.83
C ASN A 437 -36.35 -29.92 8.95
N GLU A 438 -35.26 -30.63 9.19
CA GLU A 438 -35.26 -32.05 9.52
C GLU A 438 -35.14 -32.20 11.05
N PRO A 439 -36.21 -32.63 11.74
CA PRO A 439 -36.25 -32.64 13.20
C PRO A 439 -35.04 -33.35 13.80
N THR A 440 -34.35 -32.68 14.73
CA THR A 440 -33.17 -33.20 15.47
C THR A 440 -31.89 -33.36 14.62
N VAL A 441 -31.95 -33.22 13.30
CA VAL A 441 -30.79 -33.42 12.42
C VAL A 441 -30.23 -32.07 11.97
N GLY A 442 -31.03 -31.25 11.30
CA GLY A 442 -30.54 -30.01 10.68
C GLY A 442 -31.44 -29.47 9.59
N TYR A 443 -30.82 -28.91 8.56
CA TYR A 443 -31.52 -28.24 7.47
C TYR A 443 -31.17 -28.84 6.13
N ARG A 444 -32.12 -28.79 5.21
CA ARG A 444 -31.97 -29.24 3.83
C ARG A 444 -32.49 -28.18 2.88
N LEU A 445 -31.72 -27.90 1.83
CA LEU A 445 -32.21 -27.16 0.68
C LEU A 445 -32.92 -28.11 -0.27
N VAL A 446 -34.19 -27.85 -0.53
CA VAL A 446 -34.98 -28.60 -1.50
C VAL A 446 -34.64 -28.08 -2.89
N VAL A 447 -34.31 -28.98 -3.78
CA VAL A 447 -34.09 -28.68 -5.19
C VAL A 447 -35.06 -29.59 -5.95
N PRO A 448 -35.84 -29.07 -6.92
CA PRO A 448 -36.69 -29.94 -7.73
C PRO A 448 -35.81 -31.01 -8.38
N ILE A 449 -36.23 -32.27 -8.24
CA ILE A 449 -35.58 -33.40 -8.91
C ILE A 449 -35.79 -33.15 -10.41
N GLN A 450 -34.74 -32.71 -11.11
CA GLN A 450 -34.68 -32.85 -12.56
C GLN A 450 -34.54 -34.35 -12.82
N CYS A 451 -35.66 -35.04 -13.04
CA CYS A 451 -35.60 -36.32 -13.72
C CYS A 451 -34.97 -36.05 -15.10
N PRO A 452 -33.90 -36.78 -15.46
CA PRO A 452 -33.20 -36.60 -16.72
C PRO A 452 -34.07 -36.90 -17.94
#